data_AF-A0A2J4YT06-F1
#
_entry.id   AF-A0A2J4YT06-F1
#
_cell.length_a   1.000
_cell.length_b   1.000
_cell.length_c   1.000
_cell.angle_alpha   90.00
_cell.angle_beta   90.00
_cell.angle_gamma   90.00
#
_symmetry.space_group_name_H-M   'P 1'
#
loop_
_entity.id
_entity.type
_entity.pdbx_description
1 polymer ?
#
loop_
_entity_poly.entity_id
_entity_poly.type
_entity_poly.pdbx_seq_one_letter_code
_entity_poly.pdbx_strand_id
1 'polypeptide(L)'
;MSSKPTASMMERRHPETTHIDSLATLDMLTLLHKDDKRIADAVEACLPAIARLMDNATATLSRGGRLVIVGAGASGQAAAQAVNEFTPEEKHSLVALIAGGATAARQEMETAASHYDLGAFELEA
;
A
#
# COMPACT_ATOMS: atom_id res chain seq x y z
N MET A 1 16.12 -27.59 6.49
CA MET A 1 16.33 -27.03 5.13
C MET A 1 15.66 -25.66 5.10
N SER A 2 16.45 -24.59 5.14
CA SER A 2 15.96 -23.21 5.20
C SER A 2 15.44 -22.82 3.82
N SER A 3 14.13 -22.73 3.67
CA SER A 3 13.49 -22.10 2.51
C SER A 3 13.74 -20.60 2.61
N LYS A 4 14.89 -20.14 2.09
CA LYS A 4 15.02 -18.73 1.73
C LYS A 4 13.86 -18.41 0.79
N PRO A 5 13.06 -17.36 1.04
CA PRO A 5 12.05 -16.93 0.07
C PRO A 5 12.80 -16.67 -1.23
N THR A 6 12.43 -17.42 -2.27
CA THR A 6 12.79 -17.07 -3.63
C THR A 6 12.31 -15.65 -3.83
N ALA A 7 13.15 -14.75 -4.35
CA ALA A 7 12.86 -13.33 -4.52
C ALA A 7 11.37 -13.12 -4.85
N SER A 8 10.70 -12.30 -4.03
CA SER A 8 9.25 -12.04 -4.14
C SER A 8 8.94 -11.66 -5.59
N MET A 9 7.72 -11.92 -6.08
CA MET A 9 7.31 -11.48 -7.42
C MET A 9 7.61 -9.98 -7.65
N MET A 10 7.61 -9.19 -6.58
CA MET A 10 8.00 -7.78 -6.54
C MET A 10 9.48 -7.50 -6.86
N GLU A 11 10.39 -8.42 -6.54
CA GLU A 11 11.83 -8.29 -6.73
C GLU A 11 12.31 -8.88 -8.07
N ARG A 12 11.41 -9.53 -8.82
CA ARG A 12 11.74 -10.11 -10.12
C ARG A 12 11.89 -9.01 -11.17
N ARG A 13 12.98 -9.08 -11.94
CA ARG A 13 13.17 -8.22 -13.12
C ARG A 13 12.08 -8.50 -14.16
N HIS A 14 11.48 -7.44 -14.70
CA HIS A 14 10.51 -7.55 -15.80
C HIS A 14 11.26 -7.90 -17.11
N PRO A 15 10.85 -8.96 -17.83
CA PRO A 15 11.62 -9.46 -18.97
C PRO A 15 11.64 -8.50 -20.17
N GLU A 16 10.59 -7.69 -20.36
CA GLU A 16 10.56 -6.72 -21.48
C GLU A 16 11.39 -5.46 -21.22
N THR A 17 11.88 -5.24 -19.99
CA THR A 17 12.60 -4.00 -19.59
C THR A 17 14.09 -4.22 -19.35
N THR A 18 14.68 -5.32 -19.83
CA THR A 18 16.10 -5.67 -19.57
C THR A 18 17.11 -4.68 -20.15
N HIS A 19 16.71 -3.88 -21.14
CA HIS A 19 17.53 -2.86 -21.81
C HIS A 19 16.87 -1.47 -21.78
N ILE A 20 16.00 -1.22 -20.80
CA ILE A 20 15.19 0.00 -20.72
C ILE A 20 16.03 1.29 -20.70
N ASP A 21 17.24 1.21 -20.15
CA ASP A 21 18.22 2.29 -20.03
C ASP A 21 18.87 2.70 -21.38
N SER A 22 18.75 1.86 -22.40
CA SER A 22 19.31 2.11 -23.73
C SER A 22 18.28 2.61 -24.76
N LEU A 23 17.01 2.68 -24.39
CA LEU A 23 15.92 3.07 -25.28
C LEU A 23 15.88 4.59 -25.50
N ALA A 24 15.36 5.00 -26.66
CA ALA A 24 14.92 6.38 -26.81
C ALA A 24 13.81 6.68 -25.80
N THR A 25 13.73 7.92 -25.31
CA THR A 25 12.79 8.29 -24.24
C THR A 25 11.34 7.93 -24.57
N LEU A 26 10.90 8.11 -25.83
CA LEU A 26 9.54 7.75 -26.25
C LEU A 26 9.29 6.24 -26.16
N ASP A 27 10.28 5.43 -26.55
CA ASP A 27 10.16 3.96 -26.51
C ASP A 27 10.14 3.45 -25.06
N MET A 28 10.98 4.04 -24.20
CA MET A 28 10.97 3.76 -22.76
C MET A 28 9.60 4.08 -22.14
N LEU A 29 9.04 5.26 -22.40
CA LEU A 29 7.74 5.66 -21.88
C LEU A 29 6.61 4.78 -22.43
N THR A 30 6.68 4.40 -23.71
CA THR A 30 5.71 3.49 -24.33
C THR A 30 5.73 2.11 -23.69
N LEU A 31 6.92 1.61 -23.38
CA LEU A 31 7.12 0.33 -22.70
C LEU A 31 6.53 0.35 -21.28
N LEU A 32 6.83 1.38 -20.49
CA LEU A 32 6.28 1.55 -19.13
C LEU A 32 4.76 1.67 -19.16
N HIS A 33 4.23 2.53 -20.03
CA HIS A 33 2.79 2.75 -20.15
C HIS A 33 2.02 1.49 -20.56
N LYS A 34 2.63 0.62 -21.39
CA LYS A 34 2.05 -0.67 -21.75
C LYS A 34 1.92 -1.58 -20.52
N ASP A 35 2.89 -1.58 -19.63
CA ASP A 35 2.84 -2.38 -18.40
C ASP A 35 1.84 -1.80 -17.40
N ASP A 36 1.80 -0.47 -17.24
CA ASP A 36 0.84 0.24 -16.36
C ASP A 36 -0.62 -0.08 -16.71
N LYS A 37 -0.95 -0.30 -17.99
CA LYS A 37 -2.32 -0.69 -18.39
C LYS A 37 -2.79 -1.97 -17.72
N ARG A 38 -1.87 -2.90 -17.40
CA ARG A 38 -2.20 -4.17 -16.73
C ARG A 38 -2.69 -3.95 -15.30
N ILE A 39 -2.42 -2.78 -14.69
CA ILE A 39 -2.92 -2.43 -13.37
C ILE A 39 -4.45 -2.41 -13.38
N ALA A 40 -5.07 -1.83 -14.42
CA ALA A 40 -6.52 -1.77 -14.53
C ALA A 40 -7.13 -3.17 -14.60
N ASP A 41 -6.57 -4.06 -15.43
CA ASP A 41 -7.02 -5.45 -15.56
C ASP A 41 -6.87 -6.21 -14.23
N ALA A 42 -5.76 -5.98 -13.50
CA ALA A 42 -5.54 -6.59 -12.20
C ALA A 42 -6.53 -6.09 -11.13
N VAL A 43 -6.88 -4.80 -11.16
CA VAL A 43 -7.90 -4.22 -10.27
C VAL A 43 -9.29 -4.76 -10.62
N GLU A 44 -9.61 -4.92 -11.91
CA GLU A 44 -10.88 -5.49 -12.38
C GLU A 44 -11.12 -6.88 -11.76
N ALA A 45 -10.10 -7.74 -11.79
CA ALA A 45 -10.16 -9.07 -11.18
C ALA A 45 -10.40 -9.03 -9.66
N CYS A 46 -10.04 -7.93 -8.99
CA CYS A 46 -10.18 -7.74 -7.55
C CYS A 46 -11.52 -7.07 -7.15
N LEU A 47 -12.33 -6.58 -8.10
CA LEU A 47 -13.57 -5.84 -7.81
C LEU A 47 -14.52 -6.58 -6.84
N PRO A 48 -14.73 -7.91 -6.93
CA PRO A 48 -15.60 -8.61 -5.96
C PRO A 48 -15.05 -8.57 -4.53
N ALA A 49 -13.72 -8.59 -4.36
CA ALA A 49 -13.09 -8.49 -3.03
C ALA A 49 -13.14 -7.06 -2.50
N ILE A 50 -12.91 -6.07 -3.37
CA ILE A 50 -13.02 -4.65 -3.04
C ILE A 50 -14.45 -4.32 -2.63
N ALA A 51 -15.47 -4.81 -3.34
CA ALA A 51 -16.87 -4.61 -2.98
C ALA A 51 -17.19 -5.13 -1.57
N ARG A 52 -16.79 -6.37 -1.25
CA ARG A 52 -16.96 -6.92 0.10
C ARG A 52 -16.24 -6.12 1.19
N LEU A 53 -15.03 -5.63 0.87
CA LEU A 53 -14.28 -4.76 1.79
C LEU A 53 -15.07 -3.47 2.07
N MET A 54 -15.62 -2.85 1.02
CA MET A 54 -16.43 -1.63 1.15
C MET A 54 -17.70 -1.87 1.96
N ASP A 55 -18.44 -2.94 1.68
CA ASP A 55 -19.67 -3.27 2.42
C ASP A 55 -19.39 -3.43 3.93
N ASN A 56 -18.32 -4.16 4.28
CA ASN A 56 -17.91 -4.35 5.66
C ASN A 56 -17.43 -3.05 6.31
N ALA A 57 -16.66 -2.24 5.59
CA ALA A 57 -16.15 -0.95 6.05
C ALA A 57 -17.30 0.02 6.35
N THR A 58 -18.24 0.19 5.42
CA THR A 58 -19.40 1.05 5.58
C THR A 58 -20.30 0.56 6.73
N ALA A 59 -20.56 -0.75 6.82
CA ALA A 59 -21.32 -1.32 7.92
C ALA A 59 -20.65 -1.06 9.29
N THR A 60 -19.33 -1.21 9.37
CA THR A 60 -18.55 -0.95 10.59
C THR A 60 -18.64 0.52 11.02
N LEU A 61 -18.40 1.45 10.09
CA LEU A 61 -18.47 2.88 10.37
C LEU A 61 -19.90 3.30 10.76
N SER A 62 -20.93 2.77 10.11
CA SER A 62 -22.34 3.09 10.42
C SER A 62 -22.77 2.68 11.83
N ARG A 63 -22.09 1.69 12.42
CA ARG A 63 -22.34 1.20 13.79
C ARG A 63 -21.47 1.89 14.84
N GLY A 64 -20.75 2.97 14.48
CA GLY A 64 -19.82 3.66 15.37
C GLY A 64 -18.48 2.94 15.56
N GLY A 65 -18.18 1.95 14.72
CA GLY A 65 -16.87 1.29 14.71
C GLY A 65 -15.78 2.15 14.07
N ARG A 66 -14.54 1.65 14.10
CA ARG A 66 -13.36 2.28 13.47
C ARG A 66 -12.91 1.48 12.24
N LEU A 67 -12.44 2.17 11.22
CA LEU A 67 -11.70 1.60 10.09
C LEU A 67 -10.24 2.04 10.21
N VAL A 68 -9.33 1.08 10.25
CA VAL A 68 -7.89 1.33 10.41
C VAL A 68 -7.15 0.82 9.18
N ILE A 69 -6.43 1.70 8.50
CA ILE A 69 -5.56 1.34 7.38
C ILE A 69 -4.12 1.32 7.88
N VAL A 70 -3.48 0.15 7.86
CA VAL A 70 -2.14 -0.06 8.42
C VAL A 70 -1.13 -0.30 7.29
N GLY A 71 0.05 0.30 7.39
CA GLY A 71 1.13 0.07 6.42
C GLY A 71 2.51 0.49 6.92
N ALA A 72 3.54 0.21 6.13
CA ALA A 72 4.91 0.66 6.35
C ALA A 72 5.46 1.28 5.06
N GLY A 73 6.47 2.15 5.18
CA GLY A 73 7.10 2.82 4.02
C GLY A 73 6.08 3.48 3.10
N ALA A 74 6.24 3.31 1.78
CA ALA A 74 5.34 3.87 0.77
C ALA A 74 3.86 3.47 0.97
N SER A 75 3.58 2.22 1.37
CA SER A 75 2.20 1.77 1.63
C SER A 75 1.58 2.49 2.84
N GLY A 76 2.37 2.72 3.90
CA GLY A 76 1.93 3.48 5.07
C GLY A 76 1.73 4.97 4.74
N GLN A 77 2.58 5.56 3.91
CA GLN A 77 2.43 6.95 3.45
C GLN A 77 1.18 7.12 2.60
N ALA A 78 0.92 6.21 1.66
CA ALA A 78 -0.30 6.21 0.86
C ALA A 78 -1.56 6.08 1.73
N ALA A 79 -1.53 5.22 2.76
CA ALA A 79 -2.62 5.10 3.72
C ALA A 79 -2.87 6.41 4.49
N ALA A 80 -1.81 7.02 5.02
CA ALA A 80 -1.91 8.29 5.76
C ALA A 80 -2.44 9.43 4.88
N GLN A 81 -1.98 9.52 3.64
CA GLN A 81 -2.46 10.50 2.67
C GLN A 81 -3.94 10.29 2.36
N ALA A 82 -4.37 9.07 2.05
CA ALA A 82 -5.75 8.75 1.74
C ALA A 82 -6.70 9.09 2.89
N VAL A 83 -6.32 8.79 4.14
CA VAL A 83 -7.12 9.14 5.32
C VAL A 83 -7.20 10.66 5.51
N ASN A 84 -6.08 11.37 5.39
CA ASN A 84 -6.04 12.82 5.53
C ASN A 84 -6.85 13.56 4.45
N GLU A 85 -6.85 13.05 3.21
CA GLU A 85 -7.67 13.57 2.12
C GLU A 85 -9.16 13.30 2.32
N PHE A 86 -9.53 12.12 2.86
CA PHE A 86 -10.92 11.78 3.13
C PHE A 86 -11.47 12.55 4.35
N THR A 87 -10.66 12.71 5.40
CA THR A 87 -11.08 13.28 6.68
C THR A 87 -10.00 14.24 7.18
N PRO A 88 -10.07 15.53 6.81
CA PRO A 88 -9.10 16.51 7.29
C PRO A 88 -9.23 16.78 8.80
N GLU A 89 -10.31 16.31 9.43
CA GLU A 89 -10.52 16.41 10.88
C GLU A 89 -9.81 15.27 11.63
N GLU A 90 -9.05 15.62 12.67
CA GLU A 90 -8.25 14.68 13.46
C GLU A 90 -9.06 13.62 14.23
N LYS A 91 -10.39 13.78 14.35
CA LYS A 91 -11.27 12.92 15.16
C LYS A 91 -12.26 12.12 14.33
N HIS A 92 -11.82 11.54 13.22
CA HIS A 92 -12.64 10.63 12.44
C HIS A 92 -12.43 9.16 12.83
N SER A 93 -13.47 8.33 12.67
CA SER A 93 -13.37 6.88 12.85
C SER A 93 -12.55 6.15 11.77
N LEU A 94 -12.02 6.89 10.79
CA LEU A 94 -11.08 6.39 9.78
C LEU A 94 -9.70 6.89 10.17
N VAL A 95 -8.78 5.97 10.43
CA VAL A 95 -7.42 6.30 10.86
C VAL A 95 -6.39 5.50 10.08
N ALA A 96 -5.21 6.07 9.90
CA ALA A 96 -4.06 5.39 9.32
C ALA A 96 -3.00 5.12 10.40
N LEU A 97 -2.44 3.91 10.39
CA LEU A 97 -1.27 3.57 11.20
C LEU A 97 -0.09 3.31 10.26
N ILE A 98 1.03 3.97 10.54
CA ILE A 98 2.27 3.82 9.81
C ILE A 98 3.36 3.28 10.73
N ALA A 99 4.02 2.20 10.32
CA ALA A 99 5.11 1.63 11.09
C ALA A 99 6.20 2.70 11.36
N GLY A 100 6.55 2.88 12.64
CA GLY A 100 7.48 3.94 13.08
C GLY A 100 6.81 5.28 13.39
N GLY A 101 5.47 5.32 13.41
CA GLY A 101 4.66 6.46 13.84
C GLY A 101 4.69 7.65 12.86
N ALA A 102 4.08 8.77 13.27
CA ALA A 102 3.93 9.96 12.44
C ALA A 102 5.26 10.53 11.90
N THR A 103 6.38 10.28 12.56
CA THR A 103 7.72 10.68 12.10
C THR A 103 8.22 9.86 10.91
N ALA A 104 7.83 8.58 10.80
CA ALA A 104 8.16 7.72 9.66
C ALA A 104 7.43 8.12 8.37
N ALA A 105 6.40 8.96 8.46
CA ALA A 105 5.76 9.55 7.29
C ALA A 105 6.68 10.51 6.53
N ARG A 106 7.75 11.04 7.17
CA ARG A 106 8.68 12.00 6.57
C ARG A 106 10.04 11.41 6.18
N GLN A 107 10.38 10.22 6.67
CA GLN A 107 11.68 9.60 6.44
C GLN A 107 11.53 8.09 6.30
N GLU A 108 12.06 7.52 5.21
CA GLU A 108 12.01 6.07 4.98
C GLU A 108 12.76 5.33 6.09
N MET A 109 12.00 4.72 7.00
CA MET A 109 12.53 3.96 8.10
C MET A 109 12.28 2.47 7.83
N GLU A 110 13.03 1.90 6.89
CA GLU A 110 12.88 0.51 6.44
C GLU A 110 12.89 -0.50 7.61
N THR A 111 13.63 -0.21 8.67
CA THR A 111 13.70 -1.06 9.86
C THR A 111 12.42 -1.06 10.69
N ALA A 112 11.55 -0.05 10.57
CA ALA A 112 10.30 0.04 11.32
C ALA A 112 9.33 -1.09 10.96
N ALA A 113 9.36 -1.58 9.71
CA ALA A 113 8.55 -2.70 9.26
C ALA A 113 8.94 -4.05 9.92
N SER A 114 10.08 -4.10 10.62
CA SER A 114 10.59 -5.32 11.27
C SER A 114 10.15 -5.46 12.74
N HIS A 115 9.40 -4.50 13.29
CA HIS A 115 8.87 -4.55 14.65
C HIS A 115 7.45 -5.15 14.68
N TYR A 116 7.37 -6.47 14.74
CA TYR A 116 6.11 -7.22 14.67
C TYR A 116 5.12 -6.94 15.81
N ASP A 117 5.60 -6.58 17.01
CA ASP A 117 4.74 -6.33 18.17
C ASP A 117 4.16 -4.90 18.19
N LEU A 118 4.84 -3.95 17.54
CA LEU A 118 4.50 -2.53 17.64
C LEU A 118 3.13 -2.22 17.03
N GLY A 119 2.79 -2.85 15.90
CA GLY A 119 1.52 -2.60 15.22
C GLY A 119 0.29 -3.01 16.05
N ALA A 120 0.40 -4.08 16.85
CA ALA A 120 -0.67 -4.49 17.76
C ALA A 120 -0.85 -3.48 18.89
N PHE A 121 0.25 -3.03 19.49
CA PHE A 121 0.24 -2.01 20.53
C PHE A 121 -0.38 -0.69 20.05
N GLU A 122 -0.04 -0.24 18.84
CA GLU A 122 -0.58 0.99 18.25
C GLU A 122 -2.07 0.89 17.90
N LEU A 123 -2.58 -0.31 17.61
CA LEU A 123 -4.01 -0.53 17.32
C LEU A 123 -4.89 -0.47 18.58
N GLU A 124 -4.32 -0.84 19.74
CA GLU A 124 -5.00 -0.86 21.04
C GLU A 124 -5.04 0.51 21.73
N ALA A 125 -4.15 1.42 21.35
CA ALA A 125 -4.08 2.80 21.87
C ALA A 125 -5.26 3.68 21.40
#